data_AF-A0A6A5EWI7-F1
#
_entry.id   AF-A0A6A5EWI7-F1
#
_cell.length_a   1.000
_cell.length_b   1.000
_cell.length_c   1.000
_cell.angle_alpha   90.00
_cell.angle_beta   90.00
_cell.angle_gamma   90.00
#
_symmetry.space_group_name_H-M   'P 1'
#
loop_
_entity.id
_entity.type
_entity.pdbx_description
1 polymer ?
#
loop_
_entity_poly.entity_id
_entity_poly.type
_entity_poly.pdbx_seq_one_letter_code
_entity_poly.pdbx_strand_id
1 'polypeptide(L)'
;MSSTKICCVCVLVTGLCVTSLVGANPMELMPRQTAAKQQGAAVLFYVAYQGSLRDMEIDPIVFNQVVVNQGSAYDNDTGVFTAPVPGIYQFVFAAQLCRGNHNNVWYFMVNGERRTACHAQVSGGDTTLNTCYCMEELKKGDKMWVKQNVGSCAWASTISKTITFSGVLLASEGVSTLGGKYGSGSSCPLPSLGRNKDMVSSSVVRRASLSCVAVTLLLCCLLLD
;
A
#
# COMPACT_ATOMS: atom_id res chain seq x y z
N MET A 1 10.16 -52.69 22.09
CA MET A 1 10.44 -52.54 20.65
C MET A 1 11.35 -51.33 20.46
N SER A 2 12.45 -51.52 19.74
CA SER A 2 13.71 -50.76 19.81
C SER A 2 13.62 -49.25 19.49
N SER A 3 14.14 -48.42 20.41
CA SER A 3 14.28 -46.95 20.38
C SER A 3 14.87 -46.40 19.06
N THR A 4 15.65 -47.21 18.36
CA THR A 4 16.29 -46.88 17.08
C THR A 4 15.30 -46.61 15.93
N LYS A 5 14.08 -47.17 15.98
CA LYS A 5 13.07 -46.93 14.93
C LYS A 5 12.30 -45.61 15.09
N ILE A 6 12.28 -45.03 16.29
CA ILE A 6 11.55 -43.79 16.59
C ILE A 6 12.38 -42.57 16.17
N CYS A 7 13.70 -42.64 16.35
CA CYS A 7 14.61 -41.56 15.96
C CYS A 7 14.67 -41.35 14.43
N CYS A 8 14.62 -42.43 13.64
CA CYS A 8 14.67 -42.35 12.17
C CYS A 8 13.41 -41.72 11.55
N VAL A 9 12.24 -41.91 12.16
CA VAL A 9 10.96 -41.35 11.66
C VAL A 9 10.86 -39.85 11.98
N CYS A 10 11.35 -39.41 13.14
CA CYS A 10 11.37 -38.00 13.50
C CYS A 10 12.28 -37.16 12.58
N VAL A 11 13.46 -37.66 12.22
CA VAL A 11 14.41 -36.93 11.36
C VAL A 11 13.88 -36.77 9.92
N LEU A 12 13.14 -37.75 9.40
CA LEU A 12 12.57 -37.70 8.05
C LEU A 12 11.34 -36.78 7.95
N VAL A 13 10.50 -36.71 8.99
CA VAL A 13 9.33 -35.83 9.01
C VAL A 13 9.74 -34.35 9.20
N THR A 14 10.78 -34.08 9.98
CA THR A 14 11.34 -32.71 10.08
C THR A 14 12.06 -32.30 8.79
N GLY A 15 12.69 -33.23 8.07
CA GLY A 15 13.34 -32.94 6.79
C GLY A 15 12.35 -32.55 5.68
N LEU A 16 11.20 -33.22 5.59
CA LEU A 16 10.18 -32.96 4.57
C LEU A 16 9.29 -31.73 4.88
N CYS A 17 9.12 -31.37 6.16
CA CYS A 17 8.38 -30.16 6.56
C CYS A 17 9.21 -28.87 6.43
N VAL A 18 10.55 -28.94 6.44
CA VAL A 18 11.40 -27.76 6.23
C VAL A 18 11.55 -27.42 4.73
N THR A 19 11.41 -28.41 3.85
CA THR A 19 11.49 -28.18 2.39
C THR A 19 10.23 -27.60 1.75
N SER A 20 9.13 -27.45 2.49
CA SER A 20 7.83 -27.05 1.92
C SER A 20 7.28 -25.69 2.41
N LEU A 21 8.06 -24.90 3.18
CA LEU A 21 7.62 -23.57 3.64
C LEU A 21 8.59 -22.39 3.35
N VAL A 22 9.68 -22.61 2.60
CA VAL A 22 10.46 -21.49 2.03
C VAL A 22 10.12 -21.35 0.54
N GLY A 23 8.86 -21.06 0.29
CA GLY A 23 8.35 -20.51 -0.96
C GLY A 23 7.93 -19.06 -0.78
N ALA A 24 8.73 -18.27 -0.05
CA ALA A 24 8.60 -16.83 -0.11
C ALA A 24 9.06 -16.44 -1.52
N ASN A 25 8.12 -16.24 -2.43
CA ASN A 25 8.41 -15.54 -3.67
C ASN A 25 9.11 -14.24 -3.28
N PRO A 26 10.39 -14.03 -3.66
CA PRO A 26 10.98 -12.72 -3.54
C PRO A 26 10.03 -11.76 -4.25
N MET A 27 9.64 -10.68 -3.57
CA MET A 27 9.04 -9.56 -4.28
C MET A 27 10.12 -9.10 -5.26
N GLU A 28 10.00 -9.55 -6.50
CA GLU A 28 10.95 -9.28 -7.56
C GLU A 28 10.95 -7.76 -7.76
N LEU A 29 11.97 -7.11 -7.22
CA LEU A 29 12.26 -5.72 -7.49
C LEU A 29 12.40 -5.62 -9.00
N MET A 30 11.43 -4.97 -9.66
CA MET A 30 11.43 -4.88 -11.10
C MET A 30 12.76 -4.31 -11.58
N PRO A 31 13.43 -4.95 -12.56
CA PRO A 31 14.66 -4.41 -13.11
C PRO A 31 14.39 -3.05 -13.76
N ARG A 32 15.41 -2.17 -13.67
CA ARG A 32 15.46 -0.83 -14.26
C ARG A 32 14.85 -0.82 -15.67
N GLN A 33 13.62 -0.30 -15.79
CA GLN A 33 12.94 -0.23 -17.08
C GLN A 33 13.57 0.86 -17.93
N THR A 34 14.26 0.47 -19.00
CA THR A 34 14.60 1.39 -20.08
C THR A 34 13.36 1.54 -20.96
N ALA A 35 12.79 2.75 -20.98
CA ALA A 35 11.46 3.02 -21.50
C ALA A 35 11.31 2.71 -23.00
N ALA A 36 10.35 1.83 -23.34
CA ALA A 36 9.71 1.81 -24.64
C ALA A 36 8.39 2.60 -24.55
N LYS A 37 8.29 3.67 -25.35
CA LYS A 37 7.19 4.63 -25.33
C LYS A 37 5.95 4.05 -26.02
N GLN A 38 5.05 3.42 -25.25
CA GLN A 38 3.71 3.06 -25.75
C GLN A 38 2.74 4.22 -25.51
N GLN A 39 2.36 4.90 -26.59
CA GLN A 39 1.23 5.84 -26.59
C GLN A 39 -0.08 5.04 -26.48
N GLY A 40 -0.82 5.27 -25.39
CA GLY A 40 -2.05 4.56 -25.02
C GLY A 40 -1.98 3.79 -23.70
N ALA A 41 -0.82 3.74 -23.04
CA ALA A 41 -0.62 3.01 -21.79
C ALA A 41 -1.15 3.79 -20.56
N ALA A 42 -1.74 3.07 -19.61
CA ALA A 42 -2.16 3.62 -18.32
C ALA A 42 -1.00 4.36 -17.63
N VAL A 43 -1.27 5.52 -17.02
CA VAL A 43 -0.27 6.27 -16.26
C VAL A 43 -0.64 6.14 -14.80
N LEU A 44 0.09 5.29 -14.07
CA LEU A 44 -0.05 5.15 -12.63
C LEU A 44 1.27 4.72 -11.99
N PHE A 45 1.48 5.17 -10.76
CA PHE A 45 2.58 4.70 -9.94
C PHE A 45 2.14 4.50 -8.49
N TYR A 46 2.84 3.59 -7.81
CA TYR A 46 2.72 3.36 -6.38
C TYR A 46 4.12 3.04 -5.86
N VAL A 47 4.60 3.91 -4.97
CA VAL A 47 5.95 3.82 -4.38
C VAL A 47 5.86 3.94 -2.87
N ALA A 48 6.81 3.33 -2.18
CA ALA A 48 6.90 3.34 -0.73
C ALA A 48 8.30 3.76 -0.26
N TYR A 49 8.36 4.33 0.93
CA TYR A 49 9.61 4.64 1.61
C TYR A 49 9.79 3.69 2.78
N GLN A 50 10.95 3.05 2.87
CA GLN A 50 11.37 2.25 4.00
C GLN A 50 12.36 3.04 4.85
N GLY A 51 12.06 3.17 6.14
CA GLY A 51 12.91 3.87 7.11
C GLY A 51 12.13 4.95 7.85
N SER A 52 12.85 5.96 8.34
CA SER A 52 12.25 7.13 8.98
C SER A 52 12.53 8.39 8.14
N LEU A 53 11.52 9.26 8.07
CA LEU A 53 11.63 10.62 7.57
C LEU A 53 11.47 11.54 8.78
N ARG A 54 12.54 12.23 9.20
CA ARG A 54 12.53 13.05 10.42
C ARG A 54 13.63 14.11 10.42
N ASP A 55 13.51 15.04 11.36
CA ASP A 55 14.51 16.03 11.79
C ASP A 55 14.92 17.13 10.77
N MET A 56 14.74 16.91 9.47
CA MET A 56 15.11 17.88 8.43
C MET A 56 14.04 18.04 7.35
N GLU A 57 14.17 19.14 6.60
CA GLU A 57 13.48 19.34 5.33
C GLU A 57 14.04 18.37 4.29
N ILE A 58 13.14 17.75 3.52
CA ILE A 58 13.48 16.82 2.44
C ILE A 58 12.68 17.24 1.20
N ASP A 59 13.39 17.60 0.13
CA ASP A 59 12.79 18.19 -1.06
C ASP A 59 13.63 17.83 -2.32
N PRO A 60 13.21 16.87 -3.16
CA PRO A 60 12.06 15.96 -3.03
C PRO A 60 12.29 14.81 -2.04
N ILE A 61 11.22 14.19 -1.53
CA ILE A 61 11.31 12.86 -0.90
C ILE A 61 11.52 11.80 -1.98
N VAL A 62 12.62 11.06 -1.89
CA VAL A 62 12.92 9.93 -2.77
C VAL A 62 12.41 8.63 -2.15
N PHE A 63 11.38 8.01 -2.75
CA PHE A 63 10.79 6.76 -2.26
C PHE A 63 11.61 5.58 -2.79
N ASN A 64 12.24 4.83 -1.89
CA ASN A 64 13.23 3.79 -2.23
C ASN A 64 12.63 2.42 -2.63
N GLN A 65 11.31 2.26 -2.59
CA GLN A 65 10.65 1.04 -3.03
C GLN A 65 9.62 1.35 -4.13
N VAL A 66 9.92 0.94 -5.36
CA VAL A 66 8.98 1.01 -6.48
C VAL A 66 8.17 -0.27 -6.56
N VAL A 67 6.84 -0.15 -6.45
CA VAL A 67 5.93 -1.29 -6.54
C VAL A 67 5.23 -1.30 -7.91
N VAL A 68 4.74 -0.14 -8.36
CA VAL A 68 4.13 0.05 -9.67
C VAL A 68 4.66 1.35 -10.27
N ASN A 69 4.99 1.35 -11.57
CA ASN A 69 5.35 2.56 -12.31
C ASN A 69 4.97 2.43 -13.79
N GLN A 70 3.68 2.18 -14.05
CA GLN A 70 3.16 2.03 -15.39
C GLN A 70 3.16 3.38 -16.12
N GLY A 71 3.66 3.38 -17.36
CA GLY A 71 3.91 4.61 -18.12
C GLY A 71 5.24 5.28 -17.76
N SER A 72 6.00 4.72 -16.80
CA SER A 72 7.35 5.16 -16.42
C SER A 72 7.46 6.66 -16.17
N ALA A 73 6.42 7.23 -15.54
CA ALA A 73 6.30 8.66 -15.30
C ALA A 73 6.89 9.10 -13.96
N TYR A 74 7.11 8.17 -13.02
CA TYR A 74 7.82 8.43 -11.77
C TYR A 74 9.30 8.08 -11.91
N ASP A 75 10.19 8.98 -11.49
CA ASP A 75 11.62 8.78 -11.45
C ASP A 75 12.07 8.42 -10.03
N ASN A 76 12.60 7.20 -9.88
CA ASN A 76 13.05 6.65 -8.60
C ASN A 76 14.35 7.25 -8.08
N ASP A 77 15.17 7.85 -8.95
CA ASP A 77 16.44 8.47 -8.54
C ASP A 77 16.20 9.89 -7.99
N THR A 78 15.12 10.54 -8.42
CA THR A 78 14.81 11.94 -8.04
C THR A 78 13.59 12.09 -7.15
N GLY A 79 12.70 11.09 -7.06
CA GLY A 79 11.45 11.19 -6.30
C GLY A 79 10.34 11.99 -7.02
N VAL A 80 10.53 12.27 -8.31
CA VAL A 80 9.69 13.19 -9.08
C VAL A 80 8.83 12.43 -10.08
N PHE A 81 7.54 12.71 -10.08
CA PHE A 81 6.62 12.35 -11.16
C PHE A 81 6.66 13.44 -12.25
N THR A 82 6.78 13.06 -13.51
CA THR A 82 6.68 13.97 -14.66
C THR A 82 5.49 13.58 -15.53
N ALA A 83 4.53 14.49 -15.71
CA ALA A 83 3.32 14.22 -16.48
C ALA A 83 3.66 13.88 -17.94
N PRO A 84 3.39 12.65 -18.43
CA PRO A 84 3.74 12.24 -19.80
C PRO A 84 2.77 12.79 -20.85
N VAL A 85 1.55 13.14 -20.44
CA VAL A 85 0.47 13.69 -21.25
C VAL A 85 -0.25 14.77 -20.45
N PRO A 86 -0.96 15.71 -21.08
CA PRO A 86 -1.82 16.62 -20.34
C PRO A 86 -3.06 15.90 -19.81
N GLY A 87 -3.55 16.31 -18.63
CA GLY A 87 -4.76 15.75 -18.04
C GLY A 87 -4.95 16.04 -16.55
N ILE A 88 -6.02 15.47 -15.99
CA ILE A 88 -6.33 15.52 -14.57
C ILE A 88 -5.71 14.30 -13.89
N TYR A 89 -4.86 14.55 -12.90
CA TYR A 89 -4.20 13.54 -12.11
C TYR A 89 -4.70 13.57 -10.68
N GLN A 90 -4.81 12.40 -10.05
CA GLN A 90 -4.97 12.29 -8.60
C GLN A 90 -3.69 11.72 -8.02
N PHE A 91 -3.23 12.36 -6.95
CA PHE A 91 -2.10 11.94 -6.15
C PHE A 91 -2.54 11.68 -4.71
N VAL A 92 -1.92 10.66 -4.10
CA VAL A 92 -2.16 10.31 -2.70
C VAL A 92 -0.81 10.17 -2.02
N PHE A 93 -0.69 10.82 -0.87
CA PHE A 93 0.44 10.64 0.04
C PHE A 93 -0.10 10.14 1.36
N ALA A 94 0.49 9.07 1.88
CA ALA A 94 0.16 8.56 3.19
C ALA A 94 1.44 8.32 3.99
N ALA A 95 1.42 8.63 5.29
CA ALA A 95 2.55 8.45 6.18
C ALA A 95 2.08 8.05 7.59
N GLN A 96 2.62 6.95 8.11
CA GLN A 96 2.50 6.63 9.53
C GLN A 96 3.38 7.58 10.32
N LEU A 97 2.75 8.38 11.18
CA LEU A 97 3.45 9.41 11.95
C LEU A 97 4.29 8.79 13.07
N CYS A 98 5.37 9.46 13.46
CA CYS A 98 6.07 9.08 14.68
C CYS A 98 5.20 9.31 15.91
N ARG A 99 5.47 8.56 16.98
CA ARG A 99 4.93 8.87 18.31
C ARG A 99 5.60 10.13 18.85
N GLY A 100 4.88 10.87 19.69
CA GLY A 100 5.39 12.11 20.29
C GLY A 100 4.82 13.37 19.63
N ASN A 101 5.26 14.52 20.13
CA ASN A 101 4.72 15.82 19.72
C ASN A 101 5.45 16.34 18.48
N HIS A 102 4.93 15.99 17.30
CA HIS A 102 5.42 16.48 16.01
C HIS A 102 4.38 17.34 15.32
N ASN A 103 4.81 18.47 14.77
CA ASN A 103 4.00 19.26 13.86
C ASN A 103 4.22 18.74 12.43
N ASN A 104 3.47 17.72 12.04
CA ASN A 104 3.73 17.03 10.79
C ASN A 104 3.12 17.79 9.62
N VAL A 105 3.98 18.24 8.72
CA VAL A 105 3.62 18.94 7.49
C VAL A 105 4.40 18.35 6.31
N TRP A 106 3.68 17.90 5.31
CA TRP A 106 4.21 17.62 3.96
C TRP A 106 3.50 18.51 2.94
N TYR A 107 4.10 18.67 1.77
CA TYR A 107 3.49 19.41 0.67
C TYR A 107 3.52 18.61 -0.60
N PHE A 108 2.41 18.63 -1.33
CA PHE A 108 2.41 18.36 -2.75
C PHE A 108 2.98 19.57 -3.49
N MET A 109 4.02 19.35 -4.27
CA MET A 109 4.74 20.37 -5.02
C MET A 109 4.47 20.17 -6.51
N VAL A 110 4.12 21.23 -7.23
CA VAL A 110 4.07 21.23 -8.71
C VAL A 110 4.96 22.33 -9.23
N ASN A 111 5.95 21.95 -10.05
CA ASN A 111 6.90 22.89 -10.67
C ASN A 111 7.56 23.88 -9.67
N GLY A 112 7.78 23.44 -8.43
CA GLY A 112 8.43 24.23 -7.36
C GLY A 112 7.45 25.01 -6.49
N GLU A 113 6.16 25.03 -6.82
CA GLU A 113 5.13 25.70 -6.04
C GLU A 113 4.39 24.71 -5.13
N ARG A 114 4.10 25.14 -3.89
CA ARG A 114 3.28 24.37 -2.95
C ARG A 114 1.82 24.41 -3.39
N ARG A 115 1.21 23.25 -3.67
CA ARG A 115 -0.21 23.14 -4.05
C ARG A 115 -1.11 22.83 -2.87
N THR A 116 -0.76 21.79 -2.12
CA THR A 116 -1.59 21.31 -1.00
C THR A 116 -0.70 20.90 0.16
N ALA A 117 -1.10 21.29 1.37
CA ALA A 117 -0.45 20.89 2.61
C ALA A 117 -1.11 19.63 3.19
N CYS A 118 -0.27 18.69 3.59
CA CYS A 118 -0.59 17.53 4.40
C CYS A 118 -0.24 17.82 5.84
N HIS A 119 -1.21 18.27 6.64
CA HIS A 119 -0.98 18.61 8.04
C HIS A 119 -1.63 17.61 8.97
N ALA A 120 -0.88 17.17 9.98
CA ALA A 120 -1.41 16.39 11.09
C ALA A 120 -0.62 16.68 12.36
N GLN A 121 -1.34 17.02 13.43
CA GLN A 121 -0.80 17.18 14.76
C GLN A 121 -1.33 16.06 15.64
N VAL A 122 -0.43 15.21 16.11
CA VAL A 122 -0.73 14.15 17.09
C VAL A 122 0.01 14.51 18.37
N SER A 123 -0.72 14.53 19.48
CA SER A 123 -0.18 14.82 20.80
C SER A 123 -0.06 13.55 21.63
N GLY A 124 0.98 13.46 22.46
CA GLY A 124 1.16 12.35 23.40
C GLY A 124 1.88 11.14 22.80
N GLY A 125 1.60 9.94 23.33
CA GLY A 125 2.30 8.70 22.98
C GLY A 125 1.71 7.93 21.78
N ASP A 126 0.61 8.42 21.20
CA ASP A 126 -0.10 7.75 20.11
C ASP A 126 0.54 8.02 18.75
N THR A 127 0.11 7.24 17.76
CA THR A 127 0.52 7.39 16.36
C THR A 127 -0.70 7.15 15.47
N THR A 128 -0.75 7.82 14.32
CA THR A 128 -1.82 7.66 13.34
C THR A 128 -1.25 7.58 11.93
N LEU A 129 -2.06 7.11 10.99
CA LEU A 129 -1.79 7.23 9.56
C LEU A 129 -2.38 8.55 9.07
N ASN A 130 -1.53 9.44 8.56
CA ASN A 130 -2.00 10.63 7.86
C ASN A 130 -2.10 10.32 6.37
N THR A 131 -3.24 10.61 5.74
CA THR A 131 -3.47 10.39 4.31
C THR A 131 -4.03 11.65 3.69
N CYS A 132 -3.41 12.12 2.61
CA CYS A 132 -3.86 13.29 1.88
C CYS A 132 -4.02 12.99 0.39
N TYR A 133 -4.84 13.82 -0.24
CA TYR A 133 -5.13 13.76 -1.66
C TYR A 133 -4.80 15.11 -2.29
N CYS A 134 -4.31 15.08 -3.51
CA CYS A 134 -4.14 16.26 -4.35
C CYS A 134 -4.62 15.91 -5.75
N MET A 135 -5.51 16.72 -6.31
CA MET A 135 -5.99 16.56 -7.68
C MET A 135 -5.59 17.81 -8.44
N GLU A 136 -4.85 17.63 -9.52
CA GLU A 136 -4.27 18.73 -10.29
C GLU A 136 -4.43 18.46 -11.78
N GLU A 137 -4.70 19.52 -12.52
CA GLU A 137 -4.58 19.52 -13.96
C GLU A 137 -3.11 19.81 -14.31
N LEU A 138 -2.46 18.83 -14.95
CA LEU A 138 -1.05 18.93 -15.31
C LEU A 138 -0.91 18.96 -16.82
N LYS A 139 -0.01 19.80 -17.30
CA LYS A 139 0.46 19.79 -18.68
C LYS A 139 1.57 18.76 -18.82
N LYS A 140 1.76 18.28 -20.05
CA LYS A 140 2.89 17.42 -20.37
C LYS A 140 4.21 18.10 -19.95
N GLY A 141 5.01 17.40 -19.16
CA GLY A 141 6.29 17.88 -18.65
C GLY A 141 6.22 18.55 -17.28
N ASP A 142 5.02 18.82 -16.75
CA ASP A 142 4.88 19.29 -15.37
C ASP A 142 5.38 18.25 -14.38
N LYS A 143 6.03 18.73 -13.33
CA LYS A 143 6.69 17.91 -12.31
C LYS A 143 5.92 17.97 -11.01
N MET A 144 5.62 16.81 -10.44
CA MET A 144 4.91 16.63 -9.17
C MET A 144 5.79 15.83 -8.19
N TRP A 145 5.89 16.27 -6.94
CA TRP A 145 6.57 15.50 -5.89
C TRP A 145 6.04 15.85 -4.50
N VAL A 146 6.49 15.08 -3.50
CA VAL A 146 6.21 15.35 -2.09
C VAL A 146 7.43 15.97 -1.43
N LYS A 147 7.22 17.07 -0.70
CA LYS A 147 8.21 17.73 0.15
C LYS A 147 7.87 17.51 1.62
N GLN A 148 8.87 17.24 2.44
CA GLN A 148 8.76 17.23 3.90
C GLN A 148 9.19 18.57 4.48
N ASN A 149 8.39 19.14 5.39
CA ASN A 149 8.80 20.29 6.18
C ASN A 149 9.65 19.89 7.40
N VAL A 150 10.48 20.80 7.90
CA VAL A 150 11.19 20.63 9.18
C VAL A 150 10.20 20.34 10.32
N GLY A 151 10.56 19.39 11.18
CA GLY A 151 9.76 19.02 12.36
C GLY A 151 8.74 17.90 12.13
N SER A 152 8.48 17.54 10.87
CA SER A 152 7.69 16.36 10.52
C SER A 152 8.43 15.07 10.85
N CYS A 153 7.68 14.04 11.26
CA CYS A 153 8.24 12.74 11.56
C CYS A 153 7.30 11.62 11.11
N ALA A 154 7.81 10.74 10.25
CA ALA A 154 7.16 9.52 9.82
C ALA A 154 8.12 8.32 9.88
N TRP A 155 7.56 7.12 9.96
CA TRP A 155 8.34 5.88 9.91
C TRP A 155 7.57 4.75 9.20
N ALA A 156 8.30 3.87 8.53
CA ALA A 156 7.78 2.64 7.95
C ALA A 156 8.84 1.53 7.99
N SER A 157 8.39 0.31 8.23
CA SER A 157 9.22 -0.89 8.09
C SER A 157 9.06 -1.46 6.69
N THR A 158 9.96 -2.39 6.31
CA THR A 158 9.86 -3.14 5.05
C THR A 158 8.53 -3.88 4.90
N ILE A 159 7.92 -4.27 6.03
CA ILE A 159 6.67 -5.03 6.05
C ILE A 159 5.47 -4.08 6.03
N SER A 160 5.51 -2.97 6.80
CA SER A 160 4.32 -2.10 6.95
C SER A 160 4.04 -1.24 5.72
N LYS A 161 5.08 -0.77 5.01
CA LYS A 161 4.96 0.08 3.81
C LYS A 161 3.95 1.22 3.98
N THR A 162 4.07 1.94 5.10
CA THR A 162 3.09 2.93 5.53
C THR A 162 3.47 4.38 5.18
N ILE A 163 4.66 4.60 4.62
CA ILE A 163 5.01 5.84 3.93
C ILE A 163 4.92 5.57 2.44
N THR A 164 3.94 6.18 1.77
CA THR A 164 3.59 5.86 0.39
C THR A 164 3.26 7.12 -0.39
N PHE A 165 3.59 7.10 -1.67
CA PHE A 165 3.19 8.10 -2.63
C PHE A 165 2.68 7.39 -3.88
N SER A 166 1.54 7.83 -4.38
CA SER A 166 0.93 7.26 -5.56
C SER A 166 0.27 8.34 -6.40
N GLY A 167 0.07 8.01 -7.67
CA GLY A 167 -0.68 8.87 -8.56
C GLY A 167 -1.20 8.12 -9.76
N VAL A 168 -2.29 8.62 -10.32
CA VAL A 168 -2.98 8.06 -11.48
C VAL A 168 -3.52 9.18 -12.38
N LEU A 169 -3.42 8.99 -13.69
CA LEU A 169 -4.14 9.81 -14.67
C LEU A 169 -5.62 9.42 -14.65
N LEU A 170 -6.48 10.36 -14.25
CA LEU A 170 -7.93 10.15 -14.23
C LEU A 170 -8.55 10.43 -15.60
N ALA A 171 -8.11 11.50 -16.26
CA ALA A 171 -8.61 11.89 -17.57
C ALA A 171 -7.53 12.62 -18.36
N SER A 172 -7.19 12.15 -19.56
CA SER A 172 -6.31 12.88 -20.47
C SER A 172 -7.05 14.03 -21.14
N GLU A 173 -6.38 15.16 -21.32
CA GLU A 173 -6.91 16.29 -22.10
C GLU A 173 -7.21 15.82 -23.53
N GLY A 174 -8.42 16.09 -24.04
CA GLY A 174 -8.92 15.57 -25.31
C GLY A 174 -9.85 14.36 -25.19
N VAL A 175 -9.99 13.76 -24.01
CA VAL A 175 -11.13 12.88 -23.70
C VAL A 175 -12.25 13.75 -23.15
N SER A 176 -13.36 13.86 -23.88
CA SER A 176 -14.56 14.57 -23.43
C SER A 176 -15.08 13.98 -22.12
N THR A 177 -14.67 14.55 -20.99
CA THR A 177 -15.25 14.28 -19.65
C THR A 177 -16.48 15.15 -19.37
N LEU A 178 -16.89 15.99 -20.33
CA LEU A 178 -18.22 16.55 -20.36
C LEU A 178 -19.20 15.39 -20.54
N GLY A 179 -19.81 14.99 -19.43
CA GLY A 179 -20.90 14.03 -19.42
C GLY A 179 -21.83 14.33 -20.58
N GLY A 180 -22.12 13.29 -21.37
CA GLY A 180 -23.31 13.30 -22.18
C GLY A 180 -24.44 13.81 -21.30
N LYS A 181 -25.15 14.84 -21.78
CA LYS A 181 -26.30 15.49 -21.15
C LYS A 181 -26.90 14.58 -20.08
N TYR A 182 -26.99 15.05 -18.83
CA TYR A 182 -27.92 14.48 -17.86
C TYR A 182 -29.29 14.48 -18.53
N GLY A 183 -29.63 13.37 -19.17
CA GLY A 183 -30.96 13.07 -19.62
C GLY A 183 -31.78 13.04 -18.35
N SER A 184 -32.71 13.97 -18.25
CA SER A 184 -33.79 13.93 -17.29
C SER A 184 -34.33 12.50 -17.19
N GLY A 185 -34.12 11.85 -16.05
CA GLY A 185 -34.81 10.60 -15.70
C GLY A 185 -33.91 9.39 -15.42
N SER A 186 -33.21 9.40 -14.30
CA SER A 186 -33.07 8.23 -13.43
C SER A 186 -32.39 8.62 -12.12
N SER A 187 -33.17 9.19 -11.21
CA SER A 187 -32.77 9.24 -9.80
C SER A 187 -32.42 7.82 -9.35
N CYS A 188 -31.22 7.62 -8.79
CA CYS A 188 -30.91 6.40 -8.07
C CYS A 188 -32.00 6.20 -7.00
N PRO A 189 -32.73 5.07 -7.01
CA PRO A 189 -33.67 4.82 -5.93
C PRO A 189 -32.87 4.62 -4.64
N LEU A 190 -33.09 5.49 -3.66
CA LEU A 190 -32.72 5.22 -2.27
C LEU A 190 -33.34 3.87 -1.87
N PRO A 191 -32.56 2.90 -1.34
CA PRO A 191 -33.15 1.67 -0.83
C PRO A 191 -34.08 2.04 0.33
N SER A 192 -35.37 1.75 0.16
CA SER A 192 -36.35 1.90 1.23
C SER A 192 -36.00 0.96 2.38
N LEU A 193 -35.99 1.49 3.60
CA LEU A 193 -35.74 0.75 4.83
C LEU A 193 -36.92 -0.21 5.09
N GLY A 194 -36.90 -1.36 4.43
CA GLY A 194 -37.86 -2.45 4.62
C GLY A 194 -37.52 -3.26 5.86
N ARG A 195 -38.24 -2.99 6.95
CA ARG A 195 -38.27 -3.80 8.17
C ARG A 195 -39.02 -5.12 7.91
N ASN A 196 -38.31 -6.25 7.94
CA ASN A 196 -38.81 -7.60 8.28
C ASN A 196 -37.59 -8.48 8.59
N LYS A 197 -37.33 -8.80 9.86
CA LYS A 197 -37.78 -9.99 10.61
C LYS A 197 -37.27 -11.32 10.03
N ASP A 198 -36.48 -11.97 10.88
CA ASP A 198 -36.10 -13.37 10.93
C ASP A 198 -34.99 -13.83 9.97
N MET A 199 -33.75 -13.67 10.44
CA MET A 199 -32.59 -14.39 9.91
C MET A 199 -32.00 -15.24 11.04
N VAL A 200 -32.33 -16.54 11.00
CA VAL A 200 -31.77 -17.57 11.86
C VAL A 200 -30.27 -17.67 11.58
N SER A 201 -29.47 -17.52 12.64
CA SER A 201 -28.02 -17.67 12.64
C SER A 201 -27.65 -19.15 12.46
N SER A 202 -27.05 -19.51 11.33
CA SER A 202 -26.32 -20.77 11.19
C SER A 202 -24.83 -20.49 11.40
N SER A 203 -24.34 -20.82 12.59
CA SER A 203 -22.92 -20.85 12.89
C SER A 203 -22.28 -22.02 12.13
N VAL A 204 -21.47 -21.71 11.13
CA VAL A 204 -20.56 -22.68 10.52
C VAL A 204 -19.39 -22.89 11.49
N VAL A 205 -19.57 -23.84 12.41
CA VAL A 205 -18.49 -24.41 13.21
C VAL A 205 -17.58 -25.20 12.25
N ARG A 206 -16.37 -24.71 12.01
CA ARG A 206 -15.34 -25.48 11.30
C ARG A 206 -15.02 -26.73 12.14
N ARG A 207 -15.47 -27.90 11.67
CA ARG A 207 -15.02 -29.19 12.19
C ARG A 207 -13.53 -29.32 11.91
N ALA A 208 -12.70 -29.20 12.95
CA ALA A 208 -11.36 -29.74 12.92
C ALA A 208 -11.46 -31.26 12.70
N SER A 209 -10.68 -31.82 11.78
CA SER A 209 -10.69 -33.26 11.56
C SER A 209 -10.18 -33.97 12.82
N LEU A 210 -10.87 -35.04 13.23
CA LEU A 210 -10.51 -35.88 14.38
C LEU A 210 -9.07 -36.43 14.29
N SER A 211 -8.46 -36.45 13.09
CA SER A 211 -7.06 -36.83 12.90
C SER A 211 -6.07 -35.82 13.48
N CYS A 212 -6.38 -34.53 13.50
CA CYS A 212 -5.42 -33.50 13.92
C CYS A 212 -5.32 -33.41 15.46
N VAL A 213 -6.45 -33.58 16.15
CA VAL A 213 -6.55 -33.53 17.62
C VAL A 213 -5.92 -34.77 18.26
N ALA A 214 -6.05 -35.95 17.64
CA ALA A 214 -5.40 -37.17 18.11
C ALA A 214 -3.87 -37.08 18.00
N VAL A 215 -3.35 -36.45 16.94
CA VAL A 215 -1.90 -36.26 16.73
C VAL A 215 -1.32 -35.27 17.75
N THR A 216 -2.05 -34.21 18.12
CA THR A 216 -1.59 -33.26 19.15
C THR A 216 -1.61 -33.88 20.55
N LEU A 217 -2.62 -34.67 20.89
CA LEU A 217 -2.69 -35.39 22.17
C LEU A 217 -1.57 -36.44 22.32
N LEU A 218 -1.28 -37.20 21.26
CA LEU A 218 -0.17 -38.17 21.26
C LEU A 218 1.21 -37.50 21.36
N LEU A 219 1.40 -36.32 20.74
CA LEU A 219 2.63 -35.53 20.87
C LEU A 219 2.79 -34.93 22.28
N CYS A 220 1.71 -34.49 22.92
CA CYS A 220 1.77 -33.99 24.30
C CYS A 220 2.09 -35.11 25.30
N CYS A 221 1.60 -36.33 25.08
CA CYS A 221 1.93 -37.48 25.94
C CYS A 221 3.38 -37.96 25.78
N LEU A 222 4.03 -37.72 24.63
CA LEU A 222 5.43 -38.10 24.40
C LEU A 222 6.45 -37.05 24.83
N LEU A 223 6.01 -35.84 25.22
CA LEU A 223 6.87 -34.75 25.70
C LEU A 223 6.84 -34.58 27.23
N LEU A 224 6.07 -35.42 27.93
CA LEU A 224 5.91 -35.39 29.39
C LEU A 224 6.48 -36.61 30.11
N ASP A 225 7.24 -37.46 29.42
CA ASP A 225 8.09 -38.53 30.00
C ASP A 225 9.55 -38.36 29.57
#